data_AF-F3G8Y0-F1
#
_entry.id   AF-F3G8Y0-F1
#
_cell.length_a   1.000
_cell.length_b   1.000
_cell.length_c   1.000
_cell.angle_alpha   90.00
_cell.angle_beta   90.00
_cell.angle_gamma   90.00
#
_symmetry.space_group_name_H-M   'P 1'
#
loop_
_entity.id
_entity.type
_entity.pdbx_description
1 polymer ?
#
loop_
_entity_poly.entity_id
_entity_poly.type
_entity_poly.pdbx_seq_one_letter_code
_entity_poly.pdbx_strand_id
1 'polypeptide(L)'
;MSGGSGQTSGYKKPLLVASSPADIATVTPQNTHIHSGKQLTLSTGEDTNLASGKSLLVSVAQSISLFAQTAGAKLFAAKGKVEIQAQNDSIELTAKESVRITSTARTIEIAAQEEILLTSGAAYIRIKGGNIEIHAPGTIDVKGVKKTFDGPAQLNRDNPAWPTDSIKQKLTAYAGLSSAAGYQAWAGQPYTIFADGAEIKKGVMDASGQIGIDHHVTTSQYRIDLSNGVSYDLPVAADYKGDPKNAELANRGLHRHESASHPDVKPSDNRSLFRNRYDQLSNPESDA
;
A
#
# COMPACT_ATOMS: atom_id res chain seq x y z
N MET A 1 0.31 -18.21 37.37
CA MET A 1 1.73 -18.27 36.97
C MET A 1 2.44 -17.11 37.66
N SER A 2 3.29 -17.40 38.65
CA SER A 2 4.07 -16.37 39.35
C SER A 2 5.29 -16.05 38.50
N GLY A 3 5.30 -14.88 37.85
CA GLY A 3 6.44 -14.39 37.10
C GLY A 3 7.51 -13.89 38.08
N GLY A 4 8.71 -14.46 38.02
CA GLY A 4 9.83 -14.08 38.88
C GLY A 4 10.24 -12.63 38.67
N SER A 5 10.35 -11.87 39.76
CA SER A 5 10.81 -10.46 39.81
C SER A 5 12.34 -10.35 39.68
N GLY A 6 12.94 -11.10 38.75
CA GLY A 6 14.37 -11.07 38.51
C GLY A 6 14.80 -9.75 37.87
N GLN A 7 15.51 -8.91 38.62
CA GLN A 7 16.27 -7.79 38.06
C GLN A 7 17.48 -8.37 37.29
N THR A 8 17.44 -8.33 35.96
CA THR A 8 18.56 -8.76 35.11
C THR A 8 19.55 -7.60 34.98
N SER A 9 20.81 -7.81 35.37
CA SER A 9 21.87 -6.78 35.37
C SER A 9 22.38 -6.37 33.97
N GLY A 10 21.65 -6.65 32.88
CA GLY A 10 22.12 -6.46 31.51
C GLY A 10 21.38 -5.44 30.64
N TYR A 11 20.16 -5.02 31.01
CA TYR A 11 19.31 -4.21 30.12
C TYR A 11 18.98 -2.85 30.74
N LYS A 12 19.42 -1.78 30.08
CA LYS A 12 19.18 -0.38 30.50
C LYS A 12 17.86 0.21 29.99
N LYS A 13 17.09 -0.55 29.20
CA LYS A 13 15.77 -0.16 28.65
C LYS A 13 14.78 -1.31 28.88
N PRO A 14 13.46 -1.04 29.04
CA PRO A 14 12.45 -2.09 29.12
C PRO A 14 12.49 -2.98 27.87
N LEU A 15 12.62 -4.29 28.09
CA LEU A 15 12.73 -5.31 27.04
C LEU A 15 11.95 -6.56 27.47
N LEU A 16 11.25 -7.17 26.52
CA LEU A 16 10.67 -8.50 26.68
C LEU A 16 11.50 -9.49 25.85
N VAL A 17 11.93 -10.58 26.48
CA VAL A 17 12.60 -11.71 25.82
C VAL A 17 11.84 -12.97 26.15
N ALA A 18 11.41 -13.72 25.13
CA ALA A 18 10.85 -15.06 25.26
C ALA A 18 11.86 -16.07 24.70
N SER A 19 12.27 -17.04 25.52
CA SER A 19 13.24 -18.07 25.14
C SER A 19 12.86 -19.40 25.79
N SER A 20 13.02 -20.49 25.04
CA SER A 20 12.75 -21.87 25.46
C SER A 20 13.78 -22.79 24.78
N PRO A 21 14.38 -23.75 25.49
CA PRO A 21 15.27 -24.75 24.88
C PRO A 21 14.52 -25.81 24.06
N ALA A 22 13.20 -25.89 24.21
CA ALA A 22 12.32 -26.67 23.34
C ALA A 22 11.63 -25.72 22.36
N ASP A 23 10.32 -25.47 22.52
CA ASP A 23 9.53 -24.70 21.57
C ASP A 23 8.90 -23.44 22.18
N ILE A 24 8.53 -22.49 21.31
CA ILE A 24 7.65 -21.35 21.58
C ILE A 24 6.53 -21.35 20.56
N ALA A 25 5.28 -21.41 21.02
CA ALA A 25 4.10 -21.35 20.16
C ALA A 25 3.20 -20.16 20.54
N THR A 26 2.77 -19.40 19.54
CA THR A 26 1.80 -18.31 19.67
C THR A 26 0.59 -18.63 18.81
N VAL A 27 -0.56 -18.91 19.44
CA VAL A 27 -1.76 -19.38 18.75
C VAL A 27 -3.02 -18.70 19.28
N THR A 28 -4.01 -18.51 18.41
CA THR A 28 -5.33 -17.97 18.76
C THR A 28 -6.36 -18.39 17.71
N PRO A 29 -7.63 -18.66 18.08
CA PRO A 29 -8.71 -18.89 17.12
C PRO A 29 -9.18 -17.61 16.41
N GLN A 30 -8.76 -16.44 16.90
CA GLN A 30 -9.06 -15.15 16.29
C GLN A 30 -7.86 -14.62 15.50
N ASN A 31 -7.39 -13.41 15.83
CA ASN A 31 -6.39 -12.69 15.05
C ASN A 31 -5.07 -12.58 15.82
N THR A 32 -3.95 -12.74 15.11
CA THR A 32 -2.62 -12.36 15.60
C THR A 32 -2.15 -11.12 14.85
N HIS A 33 -1.68 -10.10 15.56
CA HIS A 33 -1.10 -8.90 14.97
C HIS A 33 0.34 -8.71 15.48
N ILE A 34 1.30 -8.66 14.56
CA ILE A 34 2.72 -8.43 14.85
C ILE A 34 3.09 -7.12 14.18
N HIS A 35 3.49 -6.14 14.98
CA HIS A 35 3.84 -4.82 14.49
C HIS A 35 5.13 -4.33 15.15
N SER A 36 5.99 -3.71 14.34
CA SER A 36 7.17 -2.99 14.79
C SER A 36 7.14 -1.60 14.16
N GLY A 37 7.27 -0.55 14.95
CA GLY A 37 7.31 0.83 14.44
C GLY A 37 8.61 1.18 13.68
N LYS A 38 9.55 0.23 13.59
CA LYS A 38 10.78 0.36 12.80
C LYS A 38 10.98 -0.88 11.93
N GLN A 39 11.63 -1.90 12.48
CA GLN A 39 12.03 -3.09 11.73
C GLN A 39 11.49 -4.35 12.40
N LEU A 40 11.07 -5.30 11.57
CA LEU A 40 10.79 -6.68 11.94
C LEU A 40 11.81 -7.58 11.24
N THR A 41 12.47 -8.47 11.99
CA THR A 41 13.43 -9.44 11.46
C THR A 41 13.00 -10.83 11.87
N LEU A 42 12.88 -11.74 10.90
CA LEU A 42 12.67 -13.17 11.12
C LEU A 42 13.92 -13.90 10.64
N SER A 43 14.45 -14.79 11.48
CA SER A 43 15.63 -15.58 11.15
C SER A 43 15.45 -16.99 11.71
N THR A 44 15.72 -17.99 10.89
CA THR A 44 15.62 -19.41 11.22
C THR A 44 16.94 -20.11 10.87
N GLY A 45 17.29 -21.15 11.63
CA GLY A 45 18.42 -22.03 11.28
C GLY A 45 18.09 -23.02 10.17
N GLU A 46 16.80 -23.31 10.01
CA GLU A 46 16.24 -24.18 8.98
C GLU A 46 15.17 -23.40 8.19
N ASP A 47 13.98 -23.97 7.99
CA ASP A 47 12.93 -23.40 7.16
C ASP A 47 12.11 -22.30 7.85
N THR A 48 11.67 -21.32 7.05
CA THR A 48 10.57 -20.42 7.39
C THR A 48 9.34 -20.79 6.55
N ASN A 49 8.26 -21.22 7.21
CA ASN A 49 7.02 -21.63 6.56
C ASN A 49 5.91 -20.59 6.77
N LEU A 50 5.33 -20.08 5.67
CA LEU A 50 4.18 -19.19 5.67
C LEU A 50 3.01 -19.85 4.96
N ALA A 51 1.95 -20.19 5.70
CA ALA A 51 0.76 -20.83 5.17
C ALA A 51 -0.50 -20.01 5.50
N SER A 52 -1.41 -19.90 4.54
CA SER A 52 -2.70 -19.22 4.70
C SER A 52 -3.80 -20.04 4.04
N GLY A 53 -4.96 -20.13 4.70
CA GLY A 53 -6.13 -20.87 4.19
C GLY A 53 -6.91 -20.13 3.09
N LYS A 54 -6.67 -18.83 2.89
CA LYS A 54 -7.36 -18.01 1.88
C LYS A 54 -6.38 -17.28 0.97
N SER A 55 -5.69 -16.28 1.52
CA SER A 55 -4.83 -15.38 0.76
C SER A 55 -3.57 -15.01 1.55
N LEU A 56 -2.46 -14.83 0.84
CA LEU A 56 -1.26 -14.18 1.35
C LEU A 56 -1.11 -12.85 0.60
N LEU A 57 -1.20 -11.73 1.32
CA LEU A 57 -1.07 -10.39 0.77
C LEU A 57 0.22 -9.77 1.29
N VAL A 58 1.06 -9.29 0.38
CA VAL A 58 2.32 -8.61 0.70
C VAL A 58 2.31 -7.26 0.01
N SER A 59 2.45 -6.19 0.79
CA SER A 59 2.49 -4.82 0.30
C SER A 59 3.67 -4.09 0.92
N VAL A 60 4.45 -3.40 0.09
CA VAL A 60 5.68 -2.70 0.50
C VAL A 60 5.71 -1.33 -0.16
N ALA A 61 6.33 -0.35 0.51
CA ALA A 61 6.45 1.00 -0.03
C ALA A 61 7.66 1.19 -0.96
N GLN A 62 8.71 0.37 -0.81
CA GLN A 62 9.98 0.54 -1.52
C GLN A 62 10.32 -0.61 -2.45
N SER A 63 10.58 -1.81 -1.92
CA SER A 63 10.99 -2.96 -2.76
C SER A 63 10.75 -4.30 -2.09
N ILE A 64 10.71 -5.36 -2.90
CA ILE A 64 10.77 -6.76 -2.49
C ILE A 64 12.05 -7.36 -3.09
N SER A 65 12.85 -8.05 -2.27
CA SER A 65 14.03 -8.80 -2.71
C SER A 65 13.95 -10.23 -2.20
N LEU A 66 14.05 -11.20 -3.11
CA LEU A 66 13.99 -12.63 -2.82
C LEU A 66 15.23 -13.29 -3.40
N PHE A 67 16.00 -13.97 -2.55
CA PHE A 67 17.25 -14.61 -2.94
C PHE A 67 17.31 -16.03 -2.40
N ALA A 68 17.71 -16.97 -3.26
CA ALA A 68 17.95 -18.36 -2.91
C ALA A 68 19.36 -18.75 -3.36
N GLN A 69 20.17 -19.25 -2.43
CA GLN A 69 21.60 -19.51 -2.67
C GLN A 69 21.85 -20.81 -3.45
N THR A 70 21.14 -21.89 -3.10
CA THR A 70 21.53 -23.25 -3.53
C THR A 70 20.47 -23.94 -4.37
N ALA A 71 19.20 -23.96 -3.92
CA ALA A 71 18.15 -24.78 -4.53
C ALA A 71 17.26 -24.02 -5.53
N GLY A 72 17.51 -22.73 -5.74
CA GLY A 72 16.72 -21.87 -6.62
C GLY A 72 15.35 -21.48 -6.03
N ALA A 73 14.48 -20.98 -6.90
CA ALA A 73 13.14 -20.50 -6.55
C ALA A 73 12.08 -21.12 -7.46
N LYS A 74 10.86 -21.26 -6.93
CA LYS A 74 9.71 -21.78 -7.65
C LYS A 74 8.46 -20.95 -7.32
N LEU A 75 7.70 -20.58 -8.36
CA LEU A 75 6.42 -19.88 -8.24
C LEU A 75 5.37 -20.64 -9.04
N PHE A 76 4.35 -21.15 -8.36
CA PHE A 76 3.29 -21.95 -8.98
C PHE A 76 1.91 -21.45 -8.59
N ALA A 77 0.98 -21.47 -9.55
CA ALA A 77 -0.44 -21.41 -9.29
C ALA A 77 -1.09 -22.69 -9.82
N ALA A 78 -1.67 -23.51 -8.94
CA ALA A 78 -2.35 -24.74 -9.33
C ALA A 78 -3.62 -24.46 -10.16
N LYS A 79 -4.29 -23.35 -9.86
CA LYS A 79 -5.40 -22.78 -10.62
C LYS A 79 -5.28 -21.25 -10.57
N GLY A 80 -5.87 -20.58 -11.56
CA GLY A 80 -5.81 -19.13 -11.66
C GLY A 80 -4.60 -18.64 -12.45
N LYS A 81 -4.61 -17.33 -12.76
CA LYS A 81 -3.59 -16.65 -13.56
C LYS A 81 -2.41 -16.28 -12.67
N VAL A 82 -1.19 -16.52 -13.16
CA VAL A 82 0.01 -15.83 -12.66
C VAL A 82 0.19 -14.56 -13.48
N GLU A 83 0.31 -13.44 -12.79
CA GLU A 83 0.48 -12.12 -13.40
C GLU A 83 1.70 -11.43 -12.81
N ILE A 84 2.58 -10.97 -13.68
CA ILE A 84 3.80 -10.24 -13.34
C ILE A 84 3.78 -8.97 -14.18
N GLN A 85 3.84 -7.82 -13.51
CA GLN A 85 3.80 -6.51 -14.16
C GLN A 85 4.79 -5.56 -13.50
N ALA A 86 5.51 -4.79 -14.31
CA ALA A 86 6.16 -3.55 -13.90
C ALA A 86 5.38 -2.41 -14.56
N GLN A 87 4.59 -1.68 -13.76
CA GLN A 87 3.61 -0.72 -14.30
C GLN A 87 4.26 0.59 -14.78
N ASN A 88 5.47 0.88 -14.30
CA ASN A 88 6.21 2.09 -14.65
C ASN A 88 7.72 1.83 -14.78
N ASP A 89 8.11 0.58 -15.02
CA ASP A 89 9.51 0.18 -15.21
C ASP A 89 9.57 -1.10 -16.05
N SER A 90 10.77 -1.64 -16.20
CA SER A 90 11.10 -2.83 -16.99
C SER A 90 10.94 -4.13 -16.21
N ILE A 91 10.76 -5.22 -16.96
CA ILE A 91 10.90 -6.60 -16.46
C ILE A 91 12.13 -7.20 -17.13
N GLU A 92 13.09 -7.70 -16.35
CA GLU A 92 14.27 -8.42 -16.84
C GLU A 92 14.21 -9.90 -16.43
N LEU A 93 14.48 -10.80 -17.40
CA LEU A 93 14.59 -12.24 -17.17
C LEU A 93 15.92 -12.74 -17.74
N THR A 94 16.90 -12.95 -16.87
CA THR A 94 18.25 -13.36 -17.25
C THR A 94 18.62 -14.70 -16.62
N ALA A 95 19.16 -15.62 -17.42
CA ALA A 95 19.64 -16.91 -16.96
C ALA A 95 21.00 -17.23 -17.60
N LYS A 96 21.91 -17.85 -16.83
CA LYS A 96 23.22 -18.29 -17.34
C LYS A 96 23.10 -19.43 -18.38
N GLU A 97 22.11 -20.29 -18.18
CA GLU A 97 21.84 -21.43 -19.07
C GLU A 97 20.70 -21.07 -20.04
N SER A 98 19.53 -21.68 -19.86
CA SER A 98 18.39 -21.50 -20.78
C SER A 98 17.25 -20.73 -20.14
N VAL A 99 16.60 -19.87 -20.93
CA VAL A 99 15.25 -19.35 -20.66
C VAL A 99 14.25 -20.10 -21.56
N ARG A 100 13.20 -20.68 -20.97
CA ARG A 100 12.15 -21.41 -21.71
C ARG A 100 10.77 -20.80 -21.45
N ILE A 101 10.13 -20.33 -22.51
CA ILE A 101 8.75 -19.83 -22.51
C ILE A 101 7.91 -20.83 -23.30
N THR A 102 6.86 -21.41 -22.68
CA THR A 102 6.08 -22.48 -23.30
C THR A 102 4.61 -22.38 -22.91
N SER A 103 3.73 -22.45 -23.91
CA SER A 103 2.28 -22.67 -23.74
C SER A 103 1.95 -24.06 -24.24
N THR A 104 1.33 -24.90 -23.39
CA THR A 104 1.07 -26.31 -23.72
C THR A 104 -0.26 -26.53 -24.45
N ALA A 105 -1.16 -25.54 -24.44
CA ALA A 105 -2.52 -25.70 -24.95
C ALA A 105 -2.96 -24.59 -25.91
N ARG A 106 -2.39 -23.38 -25.80
CA ARG A 106 -2.84 -22.23 -26.60
C ARG A 106 -1.65 -21.49 -27.20
N THR A 107 -1.52 -20.19 -26.91
CA THR A 107 -0.60 -19.30 -27.59
C THR A 107 0.49 -18.78 -26.65
N ILE A 108 1.60 -18.35 -27.24
CA ILE A 108 2.54 -17.40 -26.64
C ILE A 108 2.36 -16.12 -27.44
N GLU A 109 2.16 -15.00 -26.75
CA GLU A 109 1.97 -13.71 -27.39
C GLU A 109 3.03 -12.74 -26.85
N ILE A 110 3.79 -12.14 -27.78
CA ILE A 110 4.81 -11.14 -27.49
C ILE A 110 4.46 -9.92 -28.33
N ALA A 111 4.25 -8.78 -27.68
CA ALA A 111 4.00 -7.53 -28.34
C ALA A 111 4.74 -6.40 -27.63
N ALA A 112 5.14 -5.41 -28.43
CA ALA A 112 5.76 -4.19 -27.95
C ALA A 112 5.22 -3.01 -28.77
N GLN A 113 5.15 -1.84 -28.15
CA GLN A 113 4.72 -0.61 -28.82
C GLN A 113 5.79 -0.10 -29.80
N GLU A 114 7.06 -0.22 -29.43
CA GLU A 114 8.17 0.31 -30.23
C GLU A 114 8.88 -0.78 -31.03
N GLU A 115 9.37 -1.84 -30.36
CA GLU A 115 10.30 -2.78 -30.98
C GLU A 115 10.27 -4.17 -30.32
N ILE A 116 10.31 -5.21 -31.15
CA ILE A 116 10.68 -6.57 -30.74
C ILE A 116 11.99 -6.92 -31.44
N LEU A 117 13.00 -7.33 -30.66
CA LEU A 117 14.31 -7.74 -31.17
C LEU A 117 14.68 -9.11 -30.60
N LEU A 118 14.97 -10.06 -31.50
CA LEU A 118 15.43 -11.41 -31.18
C LEU A 118 16.82 -11.59 -31.78
N THR A 119 17.83 -11.90 -30.96
CA THR A 119 19.24 -11.97 -31.39
C THR A 119 19.89 -13.29 -30.99
N SER A 120 20.81 -13.79 -31.83
CA SER A 120 21.66 -14.94 -31.52
C SER A 120 22.88 -14.98 -32.45
N GLY A 121 24.10 -14.94 -31.90
CA GLY A 121 25.33 -15.10 -32.70
C GLY A 121 25.45 -14.12 -33.88
N ALA A 122 25.11 -12.85 -33.65
CA ALA A 122 25.00 -11.78 -34.66
C ALA A 122 23.87 -11.91 -35.70
N ALA A 123 23.11 -13.00 -35.73
CA ALA A 123 21.83 -13.06 -36.45
C ALA A 123 20.72 -12.41 -35.63
N TYR A 124 19.72 -11.81 -36.30
CA TYR A 124 18.57 -11.23 -35.64
C TYR A 124 17.28 -11.22 -36.46
N ILE A 125 16.16 -11.16 -35.74
CA ILE A 125 14.83 -10.81 -36.25
C ILE A 125 14.37 -9.57 -35.51
N ARG A 126 13.99 -8.52 -36.25
CA ARG A 126 13.53 -7.24 -35.69
C ARG A 126 12.16 -6.88 -36.25
N ILE A 127 11.25 -6.46 -35.37
CA ILE A 127 9.94 -5.91 -35.72
C ILE A 127 9.89 -4.48 -35.19
N LYS A 128 9.89 -3.48 -36.09
CA LYS A 128 9.88 -2.04 -35.74
C LYS A 128 9.25 -1.20 -36.83
N GLY A 129 8.39 -0.25 -36.44
CA GLY A 129 7.80 0.71 -37.38
C GLY A 129 7.02 0.08 -38.54
N GLY A 130 6.36 -1.06 -38.31
CA GLY A 130 5.65 -1.83 -39.34
C GLY A 130 6.54 -2.71 -40.22
N ASN A 131 7.86 -2.70 -40.04
CA ASN A 131 8.80 -3.51 -40.81
C ASN A 131 9.19 -4.79 -40.06
N ILE A 132 9.53 -5.84 -40.82
CA ILE A 132 10.18 -7.05 -40.33
C ILE A 132 11.54 -7.18 -41.00
N GLU A 133 12.62 -7.17 -40.22
CA GLU A 133 13.99 -7.38 -40.69
C GLU A 133 14.47 -8.77 -40.25
N ILE A 134 15.06 -9.53 -41.18
CA ILE A 134 15.64 -10.85 -40.93
C ILE A 134 17.06 -10.85 -41.46
N HIS A 135 18.05 -10.66 -40.59
CA HIS A 135 19.46 -10.56 -40.97
C HIS A 135 20.28 -11.68 -40.33
N ALA A 136 21.18 -12.29 -41.11
CA ALA A 136 22.12 -13.29 -40.61
C ALA A 136 23.46 -13.16 -41.37
N PRO A 137 24.61 -13.29 -40.68
CA PRO A 137 25.92 -13.33 -41.34
C PRO A 137 26.16 -14.65 -42.09
N GLY A 138 25.44 -15.71 -41.71
CA GLY A 138 25.46 -17.01 -42.37
C GLY A 138 24.28 -17.18 -43.31
N THR A 139 23.73 -18.40 -43.36
CA THR A 139 22.61 -18.76 -44.23
C THR A 139 21.26 -18.51 -43.56
N ILE A 140 20.30 -17.94 -44.30
CA ILE A 140 18.88 -17.97 -43.96
C ILE A 140 18.24 -19.14 -44.74
N ASP A 141 17.99 -20.27 -44.08
CA ASP A 141 17.41 -21.48 -44.69
C ASP A 141 15.87 -21.47 -44.59
N VAL A 142 15.18 -21.27 -45.71
CA VAL A 142 13.71 -21.14 -45.76
C VAL A 142 13.09 -22.34 -46.50
N LYS A 143 12.62 -23.35 -45.75
CA LYS A 143 11.99 -24.56 -46.30
C LYS A 143 10.47 -24.49 -46.27
N GLY A 144 9.79 -24.98 -47.31
CA GLY A 144 8.33 -25.11 -47.34
C GLY A 144 7.76 -25.35 -48.75
N VAL A 145 6.59 -25.97 -48.83
CA VAL A 145 5.94 -26.35 -50.11
C VAL A 145 5.51 -25.13 -50.94
N LYS A 146 5.11 -24.03 -50.29
CA LYS A 146 4.70 -22.77 -50.93
C LYS A 146 5.32 -21.58 -50.19
N LYS A 147 5.76 -20.59 -50.95
CA LYS A 147 6.23 -19.28 -50.46
C LYS A 147 5.45 -18.21 -51.21
N THR A 148 4.73 -17.36 -50.47
CA THR A 148 3.81 -16.36 -51.04
C THR A 148 4.23 -14.98 -50.56
N PHE A 149 4.29 -14.01 -51.47
CA PHE A 149 4.64 -12.62 -51.19
C PHE A 149 3.61 -11.69 -51.87
N ASP A 150 2.39 -11.65 -51.32
CA ASP A 150 1.20 -11.01 -51.94
C ASP A 150 1.01 -9.52 -51.52
N GLY A 151 2.10 -8.81 -51.24
CA GLY A 151 2.04 -7.41 -50.81
C GLY A 151 1.82 -7.22 -49.29
N PRO A 152 1.69 -5.97 -48.82
CA PRO A 152 1.64 -5.64 -47.40
C PRO A 152 0.29 -6.00 -46.77
N ALA A 153 0.33 -6.45 -45.51
CA ALA A 153 -0.83 -6.68 -44.65
C ALA A 153 -0.57 -6.13 -43.25
N GLN A 154 -1.62 -5.87 -42.47
CA GLN A 154 -1.49 -5.30 -41.11
C GLN A 154 -2.48 -5.95 -40.14
N LEU A 155 -2.07 -6.01 -38.87
CA LEU A 155 -2.92 -6.34 -37.73
C LEU A 155 -2.86 -5.17 -36.75
N ASN A 156 -3.99 -4.50 -36.50
CA ASN A 156 -4.06 -3.45 -35.50
C ASN A 156 -4.35 -4.09 -34.13
N ARG A 157 -3.51 -3.80 -33.13
CA ARG A 157 -3.69 -4.27 -31.77
C ARG A 157 -3.91 -3.08 -30.85
N ASP A 158 -5.02 -3.09 -30.12
CA ASP A 158 -5.23 -2.16 -29.02
C ASP A 158 -4.34 -2.59 -27.84
N ASN A 159 -3.26 -1.84 -27.59
CA ASN A 159 -2.50 -1.99 -26.34
C ASN A 159 -3.30 -1.30 -25.22
N PRO A 160 -3.65 -2.01 -24.13
CA PRO A 160 -4.34 -1.38 -23.01
C PRO A 160 -3.45 -0.27 -22.42
N ALA A 161 -4.05 0.89 -22.16
CA ALA A 161 -3.36 1.99 -21.50
C ALA A 161 -2.89 1.54 -20.11
N TRP A 162 -1.64 1.84 -19.76
CA TRP A 162 -1.12 1.59 -18.42
C TRP A 162 -1.92 2.41 -17.39
N PRO A 163 -2.19 1.86 -16.19
CA PRO A 163 -2.77 2.63 -15.11
C PRO A 163 -1.78 3.73 -14.70
N THR A 164 -2.13 4.99 -14.94
CA THR A 164 -1.28 6.15 -14.60
C THR A 164 -1.37 6.56 -13.13
N ASP A 165 -2.29 5.97 -12.37
CA ASP A 165 -2.56 6.32 -10.98
C ASP A 165 -2.22 5.15 -10.04
N SER A 166 -1.48 5.47 -8.98
CA SER A 166 -1.28 4.59 -7.83
C SER A 166 -2.61 4.32 -7.10
N ILE A 167 -2.64 3.26 -6.28
CA ILE A 167 -3.84 2.89 -5.50
C ILE A 167 -4.22 4.04 -4.56
N LYS A 168 -5.33 4.71 -4.85
CA LYS A 168 -5.94 5.74 -4.00
C LYS A 168 -7.13 5.16 -3.23
N GLN A 169 -7.21 5.41 -1.93
CA GLN A 169 -8.39 5.11 -1.10
C GLN A 169 -9.14 6.42 -0.83
N LYS A 170 -10.48 6.42 -0.84
CA LYS A 170 -11.21 7.64 -0.47
C LYS A 170 -11.26 7.80 1.05
N LEU A 171 -10.76 8.92 1.55
CA LEU A 171 -10.91 9.38 2.92
C LEU A 171 -11.87 10.58 2.94
N THR A 172 -12.85 10.56 3.85
CA THR A 172 -13.78 11.67 4.04
C THR A 172 -13.53 12.30 5.41
N ALA A 173 -13.14 13.57 5.43
CA ALA A 173 -13.08 14.37 6.64
C ALA A 173 -14.36 15.20 6.80
N TYR A 174 -14.80 15.41 8.03
CA TYR A 174 -15.92 16.30 8.36
C TYR A 174 -15.39 17.49 9.15
N ALA A 175 -15.71 18.71 8.71
CA ALA A 175 -15.29 19.94 9.38
C ALA A 175 -16.49 20.88 9.62
N GLY A 176 -16.41 21.66 10.72
CA GLY A 176 -17.45 22.65 11.08
C GLY A 176 -18.72 22.08 11.70
N LEU A 177 -18.72 20.85 12.21
CA LEU A 177 -19.87 20.28 12.93
C LEU A 177 -19.76 20.58 14.43
N SER A 178 -20.77 21.25 15.01
CA SER A 178 -20.92 21.42 16.46
C SER A 178 -22.23 20.78 16.93
N SER A 179 -22.20 20.10 18.07
CA SER A 179 -23.41 19.51 18.67
C SER A 179 -24.37 20.56 19.27
N ALA A 180 -23.88 21.78 19.50
CA ALA A 180 -24.62 22.86 20.16
C ALA A 180 -25.50 23.71 19.21
N ALA A 181 -25.25 23.66 17.90
CA ALA A 181 -26.03 24.34 16.88
C ALA A 181 -26.30 23.33 15.76
N GLY A 182 -27.56 22.88 15.63
CA GLY A 182 -27.94 21.78 14.74
C GLY A 182 -27.26 21.85 13.37
N TYR A 183 -26.35 20.91 13.11
CA TYR A 183 -25.68 20.62 11.83
C TYR A 183 -25.54 21.79 10.84
N GLN A 184 -25.03 22.95 11.27
CA GLN A 184 -24.65 24.01 10.32
C GLN A 184 -23.17 23.85 9.98
N ALA A 185 -22.89 22.97 9.01
CA ALA A 185 -21.59 22.94 8.36
C ALA A 185 -21.26 24.34 7.80
N TRP A 186 -19.98 24.70 7.78
CA TRP A 186 -19.52 25.98 7.23
C TRP A 186 -19.55 25.97 5.70
N ALA A 187 -20.75 25.87 5.14
CA ALA A 187 -20.99 25.92 3.70
C ALA A 187 -20.41 27.20 3.12
N GLY A 188 -19.70 27.08 1.99
CA GLY A 188 -19.03 28.20 1.34
C GLY A 188 -17.65 28.52 1.89
N GLN A 189 -17.15 27.81 2.92
CA GLN A 189 -15.84 28.05 3.51
C GLN A 189 -14.72 27.46 2.63
N PRO A 190 -13.78 28.28 2.11
CA PRO A 190 -12.61 27.79 1.40
C PRO A 190 -11.66 27.00 2.30
N TYR A 191 -11.08 25.95 1.76
CA TYR A 191 -10.10 25.11 2.42
C TYR A 191 -8.93 24.75 1.50
N THR A 192 -7.76 24.51 2.10
CA THR A 192 -6.57 23.97 1.45
C THR A 192 -6.14 22.70 2.17
N ILE A 193 -5.87 21.63 1.43
CA ILE A 193 -5.41 20.35 1.95
C ILE A 193 -3.92 20.19 1.63
N PHE A 194 -3.15 19.82 2.63
CA PHE A 194 -1.75 19.45 2.53
C PHE A 194 -1.58 17.96 2.85
N ALA A 195 -0.72 17.27 2.11
CA ALA A 195 -0.27 15.91 2.36
C ALA A 195 1.22 15.94 2.69
N ASP A 196 1.61 15.49 3.88
CA ASP A 196 3.00 15.52 4.37
C ASP A 196 3.69 16.91 4.16
N GLY A 197 2.90 17.98 4.27
CA GLY A 197 3.35 19.37 4.10
C GLY A 197 3.25 19.94 2.68
N ALA A 198 3.00 19.13 1.65
CA ALA A 198 2.79 19.59 0.28
C ALA A 198 1.31 19.90 0.00
N GLU A 199 1.01 21.03 -0.63
CA GLU A 199 -0.36 21.39 -1.02
C GLU A 199 -0.86 20.41 -2.10
N ILE A 200 -1.99 19.74 -1.85
CA ILE A 200 -2.56 18.76 -2.78
C ILE A 200 -3.93 19.15 -3.34
N LYS A 201 -4.68 20.03 -2.66
CA LYS A 201 -6.03 20.39 -3.08
C LYS A 201 -6.49 21.71 -2.47
N LYS A 202 -7.21 22.51 -3.25
CA LYS A 202 -8.03 23.64 -2.77
C LYS A 202 -9.48 23.38 -3.10
N GLY A 203 -10.38 23.81 -2.23
CA GLY A 203 -11.80 23.63 -2.44
C GLY A 203 -12.64 24.59 -1.60
N VAL A 204 -13.95 24.52 -1.81
CA VAL A 204 -14.95 25.24 -1.02
C VAL A 204 -15.86 24.19 -0.40
N MET A 205 -16.07 24.27 0.92
CA MET A 205 -16.88 23.32 1.67
C MET A 205 -18.35 23.45 1.26
N ASP A 206 -19.03 22.31 1.07
CA ASP A 206 -20.45 22.28 0.80
C ASP A 206 -21.29 22.30 2.10
N ALA A 207 -22.62 22.30 1.97
CA ALA A 207 -23.53 22.30 3.11
C ALA A 207 -23.49 21.01 3.97
N SER A 208 -22.78 19.97 3.54
CA SER A 208 -22.62 18.73 4.30
C SER A 208 -21.38 18.74 5.20
N GLY A 209 -20.45 19.68 4.98
CA GLY A 209 -19.19 19.74 5.72
C GLY A 209 -18.18 18.65 5.34
N GLN A 210 -18.46 17.87 4.28
CA GLN A 210 -17.59 16.78 3.83
C GLN A 210 -16.45 17.29 2.96
N ILE A 211 -15.25 16.83 3.27
CA ILE A 211 -14.05 17.05 2.49
C ILE A 211 -13.52 15.69 2.04
N GLY A 212 -13.64 15.42 0.73
CA GLY A 212 -13.09 14.22 0.12
C GLY A 212 -11.59 14.36 -0.17
N ILE A 213 -10.82 13.39 0.32
CA ILE A 213 -9.37 13.24 0.16
C ILE A 213 -9.11 11.91 -0.55
N ASP A 214 -8.39 11.96 -1.66
CA ASP A 214 -7.89 10.74 -2.29
C ASP A 214 -6.58 10.33 -1.59
N HIS A 215 -6.71 9.42 -0.63
CA HIS A 215 -5.62 8.94 0.22
C HIS A 215 -4.64 8.05 -0.54
N HIS A 216 -3.38 8.44 -0.51
CA HIS A 216 -2.27 7.63 -1.00
C HIS A 216 -1.64 6.84 0.14
N VAL A 217 -1.42 5.53 -0.03
CA VAL A 217 -0.96 4.63 1.05
C VAL A 217 0.41 4.99 1.66
N THR A 218 1.17 5.89 1.05
CA THR A 218 2.44 6.39 1.58
C THR A 218 2.32 7.72 2.33
N THR A 219 1.16 8.37 2.29
CA THR A 219 0.93 9.65 2.98
C THR A 219 0.70 9.42 4.46
N SER A 220 1.48 10.08 5.31
CA SER A 220 1.46 9.86 6.76
C SER A 220 0.51 10.81 7.48
N GLN A 221 0.38 12.05 6.98
CA GLN A 221 -0.46 13.08 7.60
C GLN A 221 -1.12 13.97 6.54
N TYR A 222 -2.39 14.30 6.77
CA TYR A 222 -3.06 15.42 6.10
C TYR A 222 -3.21 16.60 7.04
N ARG A 223 -3.17 17.81 6.48
CA ARG A 223 -3.58 19.04 7.17
C ARG A 223 -4.61 19.76 6.32
N ILE A 224 -5.72 20.19 6.92
CA ILE A 224 -6.74 21.01 6.28
C ILE A 224 -6.73 22.39 6.91
N ASP A 225 -6.37 23.40 6.13
CA ASP A 225 -6.37 24.79 6.56
C ASP A 225 -7.61 25.48 5.98
N LEU A 226 -8.48 25.96 6.85
CA LEU A 226 -9.65 26.76 6.50
C LEU A 226 -9.29 28.25 6.47
N SER A 227 -9.90 29.02 5.56
CA SER A 227 -9.61 30.46 5.42
C SER A 227 -9.95 31.32 6.64
N ASN A 228 -10.77 30.82 7.56
CA ASN A 228 -11.10 31.47 8.84
C ASN A 228 -9.99 31.27 9.90
N GLY A 229 -8.86 30.69 9.52
CA GLY A 229 -7.70 30.45 10.39
C GLY A 229 -7.75 29.15 11.18
N VAL A 230 -8.82 28.35 11.05
CA VAL A 230 -8.92 27.04 11.69
C VAL A 230 -8.13 26.01 10.88
N SER A 231 -7.25 25.26 11.53
CA SER A 231 -6.46 24.19 10.91
C SER A 231 -6.75 22.86 11.58
N TYR A 232 -6.91 21.79 10.79
CA TYR A 232 -7.14 20.43 11.25
C TYR A 232 -6.00 19.51 10.80
N ASP A 233 -5.29 18.92 11.76
CA ASP A 233 -4.33 17.86 11.49
C ASP A 233 -5.02 16.48 11.56
N LEU A 234 -4.95 15.75 10.45
CA LEU A 234 -5.52 14.43 10.24
C LEU A 234 -4.36 13.42 10.10
N PRO A 235 -3.91 12.80 11.21
CA PRO A 235 -2.93 11.73 11.14
C PRO A 235 -3.57 10.50 10.48
N VAL A 236 -2.90 9.92 9.49
CA VAL A 236 -3.38 8.72 8.76
C VAL A 236 -2.58 7.48 9.14
N ALA A 237 -1.41 7.67 9.76
CA ALA A 237 -0.66 6.62 10.44
C ALA A 237 -1.22 6.32 11.84
N ALA A 238 -0.87 5.14 12.39
CA ALA A 238 -1.28 4.59 13.68
C ALA A 238 -0.82 5.37 14.94
N ASP A 239 -0.84 6.70 14.90
CA ASP A 239 -0.40 7.60 15.98
C ASP A 239 -1.47 7.86 17.04
N TYR A 240 -2.54 7.09 17.08
CA TYR A 240 -3.35 6.97 18.30
C TYR A 240 -2.65 6.02 19.28
N LYS A 241 -1.62 6.53 19.97
CA LYS A 241 -1.12 5.87 21.20
C LYS A 241 -2.21 5.94 22.27
N GLY A 242 -2.90 4.82 22.50
CA GLY A 242 -3.84 4.59 23.61
C GLY A 242 -5.30 4.41 23.17
N ASP A 243 -5.99 3.49 23.86
CA ASP A 243 -7.39 3.04 23.73
C ASP A 243 -8.00 3.15 22.30
N PRO A 244 -8.20 2.03 21.58
CA PRO A 244 -8.76 1.99 20.22
C PRO A 244 -10.04 2.82 20.02
N LYS A 245 -10.87 2.97 21.07
CA LYS A 245 -12.08 3.79 21.04
C LYS A 245 -11.80 5.27 20.75
N ASN A 246 -10.60 5.76 21.04
CA ASN A 246 -10.22 7.15 20.77
C ASN A 246 -10.12 7.47 19.28
N ALA A 247 -9.69 6.51 18.46
CA ALA A 247 -9.65 6.70 17.01
C ALA A 247 -11.07 6.76 16.43
N GLU A 248 -11.97 5.91 16.93
CA GLU A 248 -13.39 5.94 16.57
C GLU A 248 -14.06 7.25 16.99
N LEU A 249 -13.80 7.75 18.20
CA LEU A 249 -14.34 9.03 18.70
C LEU A 249 -13.77 10.23 17.92
N ALA A 250 -12.48 10.22 17.56
CA ALA A 250 -11.89 11.26 16.73
C ALA A 250 -12.47 11.26 15.31
N ASN A 251 -12.69 10.09 14.72
CA ASN A 251 -13.33 9.94 13.40
C ASN A 251 -14.81 10.36 13.39
N ARG A 252 -15.45 10.49 14.56
CA ARG A 252 -16.80 11.07 14.73
C ARG A 252 -16.81 12.59 14.84
N GLY A 253 -15.68 13.26 14.58
CA GLY A 253 -15.58 14.72 14.58
C GLY A 253 -15.29 15.33 15.95
N LEU A 254 -14.98 14.53 16.98
CA LEU A 254 -14.59 15.01 18.32
C LEU A 254 -13.10 15.41 18.32
N HIS A 255 -12.83 16.52 17.64
CA HIS A 255 -11.53 17.18 17.61
C HIS A 255 -11.43 18.16 18.78
N ARG A 256 -10.29 18.15 19.48
CA ARG A 256 -10.02 19.14 20.52
C ARG A 256 -9.65 20.45 19.84
N HIS A 257 -10.34 21.53 20.18
CA HIS A 257 -9.88 22.88 19.87
C HIS A 257 -8.94 23.35 20.99
N GLU A 258 -7.71 23.70 20.64
CA GLU A 258 -6.83 24.44 21.55
C GLU A 258 -7.17 25.93 21.41
N SER A 259 -8.12 26.41 22.21
CA SER A 259 -8.26 27.84 22.44
C SER A 259 -7.14 28.33 23.35
N ALA A 260 -6.64 29.55 23.09
CA ALA A 260 -5.60 30.18 23.88
C ALA A 260 -5.98 30.17 25.38
N SER A 261 -5.00 29.85 26.23
CA SER A 261 -5.18 29.72 27.67
C SER A 261 -5.66 31.03 28.30
N HIS A 262 -6.88 31.04 28.82
CA HIS A 262 -7.35 32.08 29.76
C HIS A 262 -6.76 31.78 31.15
N PRO A 263 -6.39 32.79 31.96
CA PRO A 263 -5.77 32.61 33.29
C PRO A 263 -6.55 31.68 34.25
N ASP A 264 -7.86 31.57 34.04
CA ASP A 264 -8.78 30.80 34.91
C ASP A 264 -9.06 29.37 34.41
N VAL A 265 -8.51 28.97 33.26
CA VAL A 265 -8.76 27.65 32.65
C VAL A 265 -7.48 26.81 32.67
N LYS A 266 -7.39 25.87 33.62
CA LYS A 266 -6.34 24.85 33.62
C LYS A 266 -6.65 23.79 32.54
N PRO A 267 -5.79 23.58 31.53
CA PRO A 267 -5.98 22.49 30.57
C PRO A 267 -5.85 21.14 31.29
N SER A 268 -6.69 20.17 30.94
CA SER A 268 -6.58 18.80 31.47
C SER A 268 -5.34 18.10 30.91
N ASP A 269 -4.55 17.45 31.76
CA ASP A 269 -3.25 16.83 31.42
C ASP A 269 -3.29 15.62 30.48
N ASN A 270 -4.46 15.11 30.07
CA ASN A 270 -4.53 13.90 29.24
C ASN A 270 -5.49 14.01 28.04
N ARG A 271 -4.93 13.86 26.83
CA ARG A 271 -5.59 14.03 25.52
C ARG A 271 -6.80 13.11 25.30
N SER A 272 -6.82 11.93 25.93
CA SER A 272 -7.87 10.92 25.81
C SER A 272 -9.10 11.18 26.70
N LEU A 273 -8.93 11.84 27.84
CA LEU A 273 -10.03 12.08 28.79
C LEU A 273 -11.05 13.11 28.28
N PHE A 274 -10.62 14.05 27.43
CA PHE A 274 -11.52 15.06 26.84
C PHE A 274 -12.62 14.43 25.98
N ARG A 275 -12.25 13.51 25.08
CA ARG A 275 -13.20 12.91 24.11
C ARG A 275 -14.24 12.03 24.80
N ASN A 276 -13.82 11.20 25.75
CA ASN A 276 -14.73 10.36 26.54
C ASN A 276 -15.72 11.19 27.36
N ARG A 277 -15.25 12.28 27.97
CA ARG A 277 -16.11 13.16 28.78
C ARG A 277 -17.13 13.91 27.91
N TYR A 278 -16.74 14.33 26.70
CA TYR A 278 -17.64 15.01 25.77
C TYR A 278 -18.68 14.05 25.19
N ASP A 279 -18.29 12.83 24.81
CA ASP A 279 -19.19 11.78 24.33
C ASP A 279 -20.26 11.43 25.38
N GLN A 280 -19.86 11.24 26.65
CA GLN A 280 -20.77 11.00 27.78
C GLN A 280 -21.77 12.15 28.02
N LEU A 281 -21.35 13.40 27.81
CA LEU A 281 -22.23 14.57 27.95
C LEU A 281 -23.22 14.68 26.77
N SER A 282 -22.81 14.28 25.57
CA SER A 282 -23.66 14.33 24.37
C SER A 282 -24.62 13.13 24.25
N ASN A 283 -24.26 11.99 24.85
CA ASN A 283 -25.07 10.78 24.92
C ASN A 283 -25.18 10.34 26.39
N PRO A 284 -25.93 11.07 27.24
CA PRO A 284 -26.21 10.59 28.59
C PRO A 284 -26.96 9.25 28.49
N GLU A 285 -26.51 8.24 29.24
CA GLU A 285 -27.27 7.00 29.35
C GLU A 285 -28.67 7.36 29.89
N SER A 286 -29.71 6.94 29.17
CA SER A 286 -31.08 7.06 29.66
C SER A 286 -31.22 6.13 30.86
N ASP A 287 -31.36 6.70 32.07
CA ASP A 287 -31.65 5.95 33.29
C ASP A 287 -32.85 5.02 33.05
N ALA A 288 -32.63 3.72 33.28
CA ALA A 288 -33.67 2.69 33.40
C ALA A 288 -33.89 2.35 34.87
#